data_AF-A0AAV1REA3-F1
#
_entry.id   AF-A0AAV1REA3-F1
#
_cell.length_a   1.000
_cell.length_b   1.000
_cell.length_c   1.000
_cell.angle_alpha   90.00
_cell.angle_beta   90.00
_cell.angle_gamma   90.00
#
_symmetry.space_group_name_H-M   'P 1'
#
loop_
_entity.id
_entity.type
_entity.pdbx_description
1 polymer ?
#
loop_
_entity_poly.entity_id
_entity_poly.type
_entity_poly.pdbx_seq_one_letter_code
_entity_poly.pdbx_strand_id
1 'polypeptide(L)'
;MILLIISPLIQTSQADVGTAAQYSPPYLPTSCYSESASQFPSNNLFAAAGDGIWDNGAACGRQYMVRCISAAVADSCIADQVIQVKIVDSALALRSPPSASGTTIVLSETAFGTIANNSAAPTSINMEFQLPGHVMDNLKLNRGLLPMQMQMDIEVPSLPLMDTDVIKMSS
;
A
#
# COMPACT_ATOMS: atom_id res chain seq x y z
N MET A 1 21.85 11.73 -40.14
CA MET A 1 20.75 12.30 -39.34
C MET A 1 20.44 11.31 -38.23
N ILE A 2 20.91 11.56 -37.00
CA ILE A 2 20.74 10.63 -35.87
C ILE A 2 19.39 10.93 -35.24
N LEU A 3 18.44 10.00 -35.36
CA LEU A 3 17.16 10.04 -34.65
C LEU A 3 17.42 9.65 -33.19
N LEU A 4 17.56 10.64 -32.31
CA LEU A 4 17.49 10.43 -30.87
C LEU A 4 16.06 10.04 -30.52
N ILE A 5 15.81 8.73 -30.33
CA ILE A 5 14.57 8.24 -29.73
C ILE A 5 14.60 8.66 -28.26
N ILE A 6 13.99 9.80 -27.95
CA ILE A 6 13.70 10.22 -26.58
C ILE A 6 12.51 9.36 -26.13
N SER A 7 12.79 8.22 -25.51
CA SER A 7 11.76 7.45 -24.82
C SER A 7 11.19 8.33 -23.70
N PRO A 8 9.88 8.68 -23.72
CA PRO A 8 9.29 9.37 -22.58
C PRO A 8 9.43 8.45 -21.37
N LEU A 9 10.08 8.95 -20.32
CA LEU A 9 10.15 8.27 -19.04
C LEU A 9 8.73 8.31 -18.46
N ILE A 10 7.91 7.31 -18.78
CA ILE A 10 6.59 7.17 -18.18
C ILE A 10 6.83 6.81 -16.72
N GLN A 11 6.72 7.79 -15.84
CA GLN A 11 6.75 7.57 -14.39
C GLN A 11 5.43 6.89 -14.01
N THR A 12 5.40 5.56 -14.06
CA THR A 12 4.30 4.79 -13.50
C THR A 12 4.45 4.82 -11.99
N SER A 13 3.62 5.58 -11.30
CA SER A 13 3.48 5.44 -9.85
C SER A 13 2.76 4.11 -9.58
N GLN A 14 3.43 3.15 -8.94
CA GLN A 14 2.76 1.94 -8.44
C GLN A 14 2.18 2.27 -7.06
N ALA A 15 0.86 2.40 -7.01
CA ALA A 15 0.11 2.28 -5.77
C ALA A 15 -0.23 0.79 -5.55
N ASP A 16 -0.07 0.31 -4.32
CA ASP A 16 -0.52 -1.01 -3.94
C ASP A 16 -2.02 -1.00 -3.64
N VAL A 17 -2.70 -2.12 -3.88
CA VAL A 17 -4.12 -2.28 -3.57
C VAL A 17 -4.26 -3.27 -2.42
N GLY A 18 -5.12 -2.93 -1.46
CA GLY A 18 -5.40 -3.77 -0.30
C GLY A 18 -6.77 -3.51 0.29
N THR A 19 -7.00 -4.09 1.46
CA THR A 19 -8.23 -3.88 2.22
C THR A 19 -7.95 -3.15 3.52
N ALA A 20 -8.91 -2.33 3.96
CA ALA A 20 -8.87 -1.70 5.25
C ALA A 20 -10.09 -2.00 6.11
N ALA A 21 -9.85 -2.10 7.41
CA ALA A 21 -10.85 -2.24 8.47
C ALA A 21 -10.73 -1.11 9.49
N GLN A 22 -11.70 -1.03 10.40
CA GLN A 22 -11.71 -0.12 11.53
C GLN A 22 -10.98 -0.73 12.73
N TYR A 23 -10.17 0.09 13.37
CA TYR A 23 -9.47 -0.17 14.62
C TYR A 23 -10.15 0.67 15.71
N SER A 24 -10.88 0.01 16.62
CA SER A 24 -11.54 0.65 17.75
C SER A 24 -10.68 0.62 19.02
N PRO A 25 -10.86 1.56 19.97
CA PRO A 25 -10.22 1.50 21.27
C PRO A 25 -10.53 0.19 22.02
N PRO A 26 -9.67 -0.25 22.96
CA PRO A 26 -8.45 0.42 23.40
C PRO A 26 -7.28 0.27 22.42
N TYR A 27 -6.55 1.37 22.20
CA TYR A 27 -5.39 1.42 21.28
C TYR A 27 -4.05 1.02 21.91
N LEU A 28 -3.99 0.91 23.24
CA LEU A 28 -2.78 0.56 23.97
C LEU A 28 -2.95 -0.78 24.71
N PRO A 29 -1.86 -1.50 24.96
CA PRO A 29 -0.52 -1.30 24.39
C PRO A 29 -0.47 -1.67 22.90
N THR A 30 0.47 -1.07 22.16
CA THR A 30 0.76 -1.46 20.77
C THR A 30 1.99 -2.34 20.66
N SER A 31 2.11 -3.04 19.53
CA SER A 31 3.28 -3.83 19.16
C SER A 31 4.53 -2.97 18.88
N CYS A 32 4.36 -1.73 18.43
CA CYS A 32 5.49 -0.86 18.07
C CYS A 32 6.15 -0.21 19.29
N TYR A 33 5.34 0.37 20.18
CA TYR A 33 5.86 1.20 21.28
C TYR A 33 5.13 0.97 22.61
N SER A 34 4.47 -0.18 22.78
CA SER A 34 3.82 -0.62 24.02
C SER A 34 2.85 0.45 24.54
N GLU A 35 2.96 0.85 25.80
CA GLU A 35 2.09 1.82 26.49
C GLU A 35 2.36 3.30 26.12
N SER A 36 3.26 3.58 25.16
CA SER A 36 3.66 4.95 24.83
C SER A 36 2.58 5.71 24.05
N ALA A 37 1.75 6.53 24.72
CA ALA A 37 0.74 7.34 24.04
C ALA A 37 1.33 8.41 23.09
N SER A 38 2.59 8.82 23.28
CA SER A 38 3.27 9.76 22.38
C SER A 38 3.50 9.19 20.97
N GLN A 39 3.27 7.89 20.77
CA GLN A 39 3.32 7.30 19.44
C GLN A 39 2.16 7.74 18.54
N PHE A 40 1.02 8.18 19.09
CA PHE A 40 -0.12 8.57 18.28
C PHE A 40 0.04 10.00 17.75
N PRO A 41 -0.22 10.25 16.45
CA PRO A 41 -0.25 11.60 15.93
C PRO A 41 -1.46 12.37 16.51
N SER A 42 -1.32 13.69 16.68
CA SER A 42 -2.34 14.53 17.31
C SER A 42 -3.68 14.59 16.58
N ASN A 43 -3.68 14.31 15.28
CA ASN A 43 -4.89 14.21 14.45
C ASN A 43 -5.53 12.81 14.46
N ASN A 44 -4.99 11.87 15.25
CA ASN A 44 -5.43 10.48 15.32
C ASN A 44 -5.42 9.73 13.99
N LEU A 45 -4.65 10.18 12.99
CA LEU A 45 -4.46 9.48 11.72
C LEU A 45 -3.34 8.43 11.84
N PHE A 46 -3.70 7.28 12.40
CA PHE A 46 -2.81 6.15 12.58
C PHE A 46 -3.49 4.84 12.16
N ALA A 47 -2.69 3.78 12.07
CA ALA A 47 -3.18 2.47 11.68
C ALA A 47 -2.34 1.34 12.27
N ALA A 48 -2.87 0.13 12.20
CA ALA A 48 -2.16 -1.11 12.43
C ALA A 48 -1.88 -1.82 11.09
N ALA A 49 -0.69 -2.40 10.96
CA ALA A 49 -0.27 -3.08 9.74
C ALA A 49 -0.67 -4.56 9.77
N GLY A 50 -1.31 -5.01 8.70
CA GLY A 50 -1.60 -6.42 8.43
C GLY A 50 -0.33 -7.22 8.14
N ASP A 51 -0.45 -8.55 8.17
CA ASP A 51 0.68 -9.48 8.02
C ASP A 51 1.55 -9.17 6.79
N GLY A 52 0.92 -8.91 5.65
CA GLY A 52 1.61 -8.64 4.39
C GLY A 52 2.47 -7.37 4.37
N ILE A 53 2.27 -6.43 5.30
CA ILE A 53 3.06 -5.19 5.36
C ILE A 53 3.70 -4.93 6.73
N TRP A 54 3.44 -5.79 7.73
CA TRP A 54 3.94 -5.63 9.10
C TRP A 54 5.47 -5.75 9.16
N ASP A 55 6.04 -6.62 8.33
CA ASP A 55 7.49 -6.75 8.13
C ASP A 55 8.25 -6.93 9.46
N ASN A 56 7.74 -7.84 10.31
CA ASN A 56 8.30 -8.13 11.64
C ASN A 56 8.54 -6.87 12.52
N GLY A 57 7.71 -5.84 12.37
CA GLY A 57 7.81 -4.58 13.10
C GLY A 57 8.63 -3.50 12.40
N ALA A 58 9.27 -3.78 11.26
CA ALA A 58 9.94 -2.75 10.45
C ALA A 58 8.95 -1.74 9.83
N ALA A 59 7.64 -2.02 9.89
CA ALA A 59 6.59 -1.08 9.56
C ALA A 59 6.37 0.00 10.63
N CYS A 60 6.86 -0.16 11.86
CA CYS A 60 6.61 0.80 12.93
C CYS A 60 7.09 2.21 12.59
N GLY A 61 6.20 3.20 12.74
CA GLY A 61 6.46 4.59 12.39
C GLY A 61 6.44 4.89 10.89
N ARG A 62 6.37 3.87 10.02
CA ARG A 62 6.20 4.05 8.57
C ARG A 62 4.87 4.75 8.30
N GLN A 63 4.87 5.59 7.28
CA GLN A 63 3.69 6.34 6.88
C GLN A 63 3.21 5.85 5.51
N TYR A 64 1.90 5.89 5.31
CA TYR A 64 1.26 5.55 4.04
C TYR A 64 0.27 6.65 3.66
N MET A 65 0.23 7.00 2.38
CA MET A 65 -0.92 7.65 1.78
C MET A 65 -1.96 6.58 1.50
N VAL A 66 -3.21 6.79 1.90
CA VAL A 66 -4.30 5.83 1.71
C VAL A 66 -5.53 6.52 1.12
N ARG A 67 -6.25 5.82 0.24
CA ARG A 67 -7.51 6.27 -0.37
C ARG A 67 -8.49 5.10 -0.52
N CYS A 68 -9.76 5.33 -0.20
CA CYS A 68 -10.83 4.39 -0.47
C CYS A 68 -11.14 4.34 -1.98
N ILE A 69 -11.16 3.13 -2.57
CA ILE A 69 -11.49 2.94 -3.99
C ILE A 69 -12.86 2.27 -4.20
N SER A 70 -13.27 1.39 -3.29
CA SER A 70 -14.60 0.76 -3.32
C SER A 70 -14.91 0.11 -1.96
N ALA A 71 -16.16 -0.31 -1.77
CA ALA A 71 -16.59 -1.12 -0.63
C ALA A 71 -17.75 -2.03 -1.04
N ALA A 72 -18.07 -3.01 -0.21
CA ALA A 72 -19.23 -3.89 -0.43
C ALA A 72 -20.57 -3.12 -0.39
N VAL A 73 -20.64 -2.06 0.43
CA VAL A 73 -21.79 -1.16 0.50
C VAL A 73 -21.55 0.02 -0.45
N ALA A 74 -22.48 0.25 -1.37
CA ALA A 74 -22.40 1.36 -2.32
C ALA A 74 -22.26 2.71 -1.60
N ASP A 75 -21.60 3.66 -2.26
CA ASP A 75 -21.38 5.03 -1.77
C ASP A 75 -20.70 5.12 -0.39
N SER A 76 -19.96 4.09 0.01
CA SER A 76 -19.17 4.12 1.25
C SER A 76 -17.90 4.95 1.12
N CYS A 77 -17.26 5.03 -0.05
CA CYS A 77 -16.03 5.82 -0.18
C CYS A 77 -16.34 7.31 -0.28
N ILE A 78 -15.60 8.13 0.46
CA ILE A 78 -15.65 9.59 0.32
C ILE A 78 -14.71 9.98 -0.84
N ALA A 79 -15.28 10.57 -1.88
CA ALA A 79 -14.54 10.91 -3.10
C ALA A 79 -13.38 11.88 -2.83
N ASP A 80 -12.29 11.69 -3.58
CA ASP A 80 -11.09 12.55 -3.60
C ASP A 80 -10.38 12.72 -2.24
N GLN A 81 -10.68 11.86 -1.25
CA GLN A 81 -9.97 11.85 0.04
C GLN A 81 -8.73 10.96 -0.02
N VAL A 82 -7.58 11.57 0.22
CA VAL A 82 -6.31 10.87 0.44
C VAL A 82 -5.75 11.35 1.77
N ILE A 83 -5.47 10.42 2.68
CA ILE A 83 -4.93 10.76 4.00
C ILE A 83 -3.57 10.09 4.23
N GLN A 84 -2.74 10.72 5.04
CA GLN A 84 -1.51 10.13 5.53
C GLN A 84 -1.75 9.49 6.88
N VAL A 85 -1.45 8.20 7.00
CA VAL A 85 -1.54 7.46 8.27
C VAL A 85 -0.18 6.95 8.69
N LYS A 86 0.05 6.92 10.01
CA LYS A 86 1.26 6.32 10.61
C LYS A 86 0.95 4.93 11.17
N ILE A 87 1.80 3.95 10.88
CA ILE A 87 1.71 2.62 11.49
C ILE A 87 2.20 2.69 12.94
N VAL A 88 1.34 2.28 13.87
CA VAL A 88 1.61 2.27 15.31
C VAL A 88 1.39 0.90 15.95
N ASP A 89 0.79 -0.07 15.26
CA ASP A 89 0.54 -1.41 15.79
C ASP A 89 0.58 -2.50 14.69
N SER A 90 0.53 -3.76 15.11
CA SER A 90 0.30 -4.93 14.25
C SER A 90 -1.16 -5.34 14.32
N ALA A 91 -1.79 -5.55 13.17
CA ALA A 91 -3.17 -6.05 13.08
C ALA A 91 -3.33 -7.43 13.72
N LEU A 92 -2.24 -8.20 13.83
CA LEU A 92 -2.22 -9.54 14.43
C LEU A 92 -2.26 -9.52 15.96
N ALA A 93 -1.98 -8.37 16.58
CA ALA A 93 -1.82 -8.22 18.02
C ALA A 93 -2.77 -7.17 18.63
N LEU A 94 -3.80 -6.75 17.89
CA LEU A 94 -4.75 -5.76 18.35
C LEU A 94 -5.49 -6.22 19.61
N ARG A 95 -5.70 -5.28 20.53
CA ARG A 95 -6.44 -5.51 21.77
C ARG A 95 -7.95 -5.63 21.56
N SER A 96 -8.45 -4.99 20.52
CA SER A 96 -9.82 -5.08 20.02
C SER A 96 -9.80 -5.77 18.66
N PRO A 97 -10.73 -6.71 18.39
CA PRO A 97 -10.86 -7.26 17.06
C PRO A 97 -11.17 -6.15 16.04
N PRO A 98 -10.47 -6.12 14.89
CA PRO A 98 -10.80 -5.18 13.83
C PRO A 98 -12.19 -5.50 13.23
N SER A 99 -12.81 -4.52 12.58
CA SER A 99 -14.14 -4.72 11.96
C SER A 99 -14.16 -5.79 10.85
N ALA A 100 -12.99 -6.11 10.28
CA ALA A 100 -12.77 -7.26 9.41
C ALA A 100 -11.37 -7.84 9.61
N SER A 101 -11.26 -9.17 9.60
CA SER A 101 -9.99 -9.89 9.73
C SER A 101 -9.22 -9.94 8.41
N GLY A 102 -7.91 -10.22 8.50
CA GLY A 102 -7.05 -10.42 7.32
C GLY A 102 -6.88 -9.18 6.44
N THR A 103 -7.12 -7.99 6.99
CA THR A 103 -7.00 -6.74 6.23
C THR A 103 -5.55 -6.25 6.15
N THR A 104 -5.23 -5.55 5.06
CA THR A 104 -3.88 -5.04 4.80
C THR A 104 -3.49 -3.92 5.77
N ILE A 105 -4.41 -2.99 6.05
CA ILE A 105 -4.22 -1.90 7.02
C ILE A 105 -5.49 -1.75 7.86
N VAL A 106 -5.37 -1.79 9.19
CA VAL A 106 -6.49 -1.48 10.09
C VAL A 106 -6.39 -0.02 10.53
N LEU A 107 -7.26 0.83 10.01
CA LEU A 107 -7.23 2.28 10.21
C LEU A 107 -7.91 2.63 11.54
N SER A 108 -7.37 3.61 12.27
CA SER A 108 -8.08 4.19 13.43
C SER A 108 -9.49 4.64 13.02
N GLU A 109 -10.44 4.70 13.97
CA GLU A 109 -11.79 5.20 13.70
C GLU A 109 -11.80 6.57 13.01
N THR A 110 -10.88 7.45 13.40
CA THR A 110 -10.71 8.77 12.78
C THR A 110 -10.20 8.66 11.34
N ALA A 111 -9.18 7.84 11.07
CA ALA A 111 -8.63 7.66 9.73
C ALA A 111 -9.65 7.00 8.79
N PHE A 112 -10.31 5.93 9.24
CA PHE A 112 -11.33 5.25 8.47
C PHE A 112 -12.51 6.18 8.13
N GLY A 113 -13.02 6.91 9.13
CA GLY A 113 -14.11 7.87 8.94
C GLY A 113 -13.77 9.08 8.06
N THR A 114 -12.48 9.32 7.78
CA THR A 114 -12.06 10.39 6.86
C THR A 114 -12.14 9.96 5.39
N ILE A 115 -11.94 8.68 5.08
CA ILE A 115 -11.97 8.16 3.70
C ILE A 115 -13.22 7.33 3.38
N ALA A 116 -13.97 6.91 4.39
CA ALA A 116 -15.20 6.14 4.26
C ALA A 116 -16.33 6.71 5.12
N ASN A 117 -17.53 6.69 4.57
CA ASN A 117 -18.75 7.10 5.22
C ASN A 117 -19.19 6.03 6.24
N ASN A 118 -18.93 6.29 7.51
CA ASN A 118 -19.30 5.41 8.60
C ASN A 118 -20.81 5.17 8.72
N SER A 119 -21.67 6.04 8.18
CA SER A 119 -23.12 5.84 8.19
C SER A 119 -23.57 4.64 7.34
N ALA A 120 -22.77 4.23 6.35
CA ALA A 120 -23.00 3.02 5.57
C ALA A 120 -22.59 1.73 6.32
N ALA A 121 -21.97 1.87 7.50
CA ALA A 121 -21.43 0.79 8.33
C ALA A 121 -20.63 -0.30 7.57
N PRO A 122 -19.72 0.05 6.64
CA PRO A 122 -18.90 -0.95 5.97
C PRO A 122 -17.95 -1.60 6.99
N THR A 123 -17.92 -2.94 7.02
CA THR A 123 -16.97 -3.70 7.86
C THR A 123 -15.55 -3.64 7.30
N SER A 124 -15.41 -3.45 5.99
CA SER A 124 -14.14 -3.23 5.31
C SER A 124 -14.34 -2.43 4.02
N ILE A 125 -13.26 -1.81 3.56
CA ILE A 125 -13.17 -1.11 2.29
C ILE A 125 -11.98 -1.64 1.48
N ASN A 126 -12.06 -1.55 0.16
CA ASN A 126 -10.91 -1.68 -0.72
C ASN A 126 -10.24 -0.31 -0.81
N MET A 127 -8.91 -0.30 -0.72
CA MET A 127 -8.12 0.92 -0.74
C MET A 127 -6.88 0.76 -1.61
N GLU A 128 -6.38 1.90 -2.07
CA GLU A 128 -5.02 2.06 -2.57
C GLU A 128 -4.15 2.65 -1.48
N PHE A 129 -2.91 2.19 -1.38
CA PHE A 129 -1.93 2.68 -0.42
C PHE A 129 -0.52 2.71 -1.00
N GLN A 130 0.29 3.68 -0.58
CA GLN A 130 1.67 3.83 -1.06
C GLN A 130 2.50 4.71 -0.10
N LEU A 131 3.82 4.69 -0.25
CA LEU A 131 4.70 5.54 0.54
C LEU A 131 4.55 7.04 0.18
N PRO A 132 4.70 7.96 1.16
CA PRO A 132 4.73 9.39 0.88
C PRO A 132 5.81 9.76 -0.14
N GLY A 133 5.53 10.76 -0.99
CA GLY A 133 6.46 11.22 -2.02
C GLY A 133 6.28 10.56 -3.39
N HIS A 134 5.49 9.48 -3.46
CA HIS A 134 4.92 9.00 -4.72
C HIS A 134 3.57 9.69 -4.96
N VAL A 135 3.19 9.89 -6.22
CA VAL A 135 1.90 10.53 -6.59
C VAL A 135 0.83 9.45 -6.61
N MET A 136 -0.25 9.62 -5.83
CA MET A 136 -1.44 8.80 -5.97
C MET A 136 -2.17 9.28 -7.21
N ASP A 137 -2.05 8.58 -8.33
CA ASP A 137 -2.64 9.04 -9.58
C ASP A 137 -4.16 9.19 -9.41
N ASN A 138 -4.64 10.44 -9.52
CA ASN A 138 -6.07 10.80 -9.51
C ASN A 138 -6.73 10.58 -10.87
N LEU A 139 -6.21 9.65 -11.67
CA LEU A 139 -6.77 9.31 -12.97
C LEU A 139 -8.12 8.63 -12.74
N LYS A 140 -9.19 9.44 -12.73
CA LYS A 140 -10.56 9.01 -12.94
C LYS A 140 -10.54 7.95 -14.03
N LEU A 141 -10.97 6.75 -13.68
CA LEU A 141 -10.97 5.57 -14.54
C LEU A 141 -11.85 5.83 -15.77
N ASN A 142 -11.29 6.50 -16.78
CA ASN A 142 -11.71 6.41 -18.18
C ASN A 142 -10.85 5.35 -18.88
N ARG A 143 -10.50 4.28 -18.15
CA ARG A 143 -9.86 3.09 -18.72
C ARG A 143 -10.96 2.14 -19.13
N GLY A 144 -11.35 2.24 -20.40
CA GLY A 144 -11.75 1.04 -21.12
C GLY A 144 -10.65 -0.01 -20.93
N LEU A 145 -11.04 -1.13 -20.32
CA LEU A 145 -10.47 -2.46 -20.49
C LEU A 145 -8.94 -2.54 -20.70
N LEU A 146 -8.18 -2.60 -19.61
CA LEU A 146 -6.89 -3.31 -19.61
C LEU A 146 -6.84 -4.22 -18.38
N PRO A 147 -6.45 -5.50 -18.55
CA PRO A 147 -6.60 -6.51 -17.51
C PRO A 147 -5.61 -6.27 -16.39
N MET A 148 -6.10 -6.51 -15.17
CA MET A 148 -5.39 -6.99 -14.00
C MET A 148 -4.13 -7.76 -14.43
N GLN A 149 -2.94 -7.13 -14.32
CA GLN A 149 -1.71 -7.84 -14.58
C GLN A 149 -1.47 -8.81 -13.42
N MET A 150 -1.92 -10.04 -13.67
CA MET A 150 -1.33 -11.24 -13.12
C MET A 150 0.19 -11.14 -13.34
N GLN A 151 0.95 -10.99 -12.26
CA GLN A 151 2.39 -11.13 -12.32
C GLN A 151 2.68 -12.58 -12.70
N MET A 152 3.19 -12.79 -13.91
CA MET A 152 3.71 -14.09 -14.35
C MET A 152 5.22 -13.94 -14.39
N ASP A 153 5.90 -14.70 -13.53
CA ASP A 153 7.35 -14.81 -13.46
C ASP A 153 7.92 -15.23 -14.82
N ILE A 154 8.98 -14.56 -15.27
CA ILE A 154 9.84 -15.08 -16.35
C ILE A 154 11.20 -15.36 -15.74
N GLU A 155 11.42 -16.63 -15.43
CA GLU A 155 12.73 -17.26 -15.27
C GLU A 155 13.54 -17.05 -16.57
N VAL A 156 14.76 -16.51 -16.44
CA VAL A 156 15.68 -16.32 -17.58
C VAL A 156 16.56 -17.58 -17.69
N PRO A 157 16.48 -18.40 -18.76
CA PRO A 157 17.43 -19.47 -18.97
C PRO A 157 18.71 -18.88 -19.57
N SER A 158 19.85 -19.12 -18.90
CA SER A 158 21.18 -18.75 -19.38
C SER A 158 21.79 -19.86 -20.23
N LEU A 159 22.37 -19.50 -21.40
CA LEU A 159 23.50 -20.10 -22.16
C LEU A 159 23.31 -19.93 -23.69
N PRO A 160 24.37 -20.05 -24.52
CA PRO A 160 25.72 -19.50 -24.45
C PRO A 160 26.05 -18.65 -25.72
N LEU A 161 27.11 -17.84 -25.72
CA LEU A 161 27.68 -17.29 -26.97
C LEU A 161 29.12 -17.80 -27.16
N MET A 162 29.30 -18.57 -28.23
CA MET A 162 30.59 -19.05 -28.76
C MET A 162 31.27 -17.98 -29.61
N ASP A 163 32.55 -17.78 -29.29
CA ASP A 163 33.76 -17.55 -30.07
C ASP A 163 33.79 -16.81 -31.43
N THR A 164 34.83 -15.97 -31.57
CA THR A 164 35.94 -16.00 -32.57
C THR A 164 36.57 -14.59 -32.62
N ASP A 165 37.89 -14.33 -32.67
CA ASP A 165 39.06 -15.19 -32.83
C ASP A 165 40.37 -14.39 -32.56
N VAL A 166 41.41 -15.11 -32.10
CA VAL A 166 42.85 -14.98 -32.43
C VAL A 166 43.62 -13.70 -32.06
N ILE A 167 44.54 -13.85 -31.08
CA ILE A 167 45.96 -13.49 -31.29
C ILE A 167 46.85 -14.65 -30.85
N LYS A 168 47.50 -15.24 -31.84
CA LYS A 168 48.60 -16.20 -31.78
C LYS A 168 49.87 -15.47 -31.32
N MET A 169 50.57 -15.99 -30.31
CA MET A 169 52.02 -15.86 -30.24
C MET A 169 52.61 -17.03 -29.44
N SER A 170 53.22 -17.93 -30.22
CA SER A 170 54.15 -18.97 -29.79
C SER A 170 55.46 -18.30 -29.39
N SER A 171 55.99 -18.63 -28.21
CA SER A 171 57.41 -18.92 -28.02
C SER A 171 57.61 -19.72 -26.74
#